data_AF-A0A9N9NVH3-F1
#
_entry.id   AF-A0A9N9NVH3-F1
#
_cell.length_a   1.000
_cell.length_b   1.000
_cell.length_c   1.000
_cell.angle_alpha   90.00
_cell.angle_beta   90.00
_cell.angle_gamma   90.00
#
_symmetry.space_group_name_H-M   'P 1'
#
loop_
_entity.id
_entity.type
_entity.pdbx_description
1 polymer ?
#
loop_
_entity_poly.entity_id
_entity_poly.type
_entity_poly.pdbx_seq_one_letter_code
_entity_poly.pdbx_strand_id
1 'polypeptide(L)'
;VEAHHYCSHLNDDFRQCVIYDSHEADAKLIGVEYIISARLFQRILVCPFGSLVPTAVSDKAEGKVMEDLINTYGKTWHFWQVDRGDPLPYGPPQLMMSFTGDNQLSPKALKNRDERLNVCSAHKREARAKLQETYKCDPCADHWSRRDDGMAYQCDMKLVEHKKVVQ
;
A
#
# COMPACT_ATOMS: atom_id res chain seq x y z
N VAL A 1 -10.86 -3.90 1.48
CA VAL A 1 -10.25 -4.80 2.48
C VAL A 1 -9.41 -3.99 3.47
N GLU A 2 -9.22 -4.45 4.71
CA GLU A 2 -8.16 -3.94 5.61
C GLU A 2 -6.84 -4.66 5.29
N ALA A 3 -5.69 -3.99 5.41
CA ALA A 3 -4.42 -4.50 4.90
C ALA A 3 -3.30 -4.41 5.95
N HIS A 4 -2.92 -5.56 6.50
CA HIS A 4 -1.87 -5.69 7.52
C HIS A 4 -0.53 -6.00 6.86
N HIS A 5 0.39 -5.03 6.88
CA HIS A 5 1.69 -5.09 6.20
C HIS A 5 2.79 -5.56 7.16
N TYR A 6 3.47 -6.66 6.80
CA TYR A 6 4.63 -7.17 7.53
C TYR A 6 5.87 -7.06 6.64
N CYS A 7 6.74 -6.09 6.95
CA CYS A 7 7.80 -5.63 6.06
C CYS A 7 9.22 -6.01 6.53
N SER A 8 9.98 -6.63 5.64
CA SER A 8 11.43 -6.81 5.76
C SER A 8 12.17 -5.62 5.16
N HIS A 9 13.15 -5.10 5.89
CA HIS A 9 14.02 -4.01 5.46
C HIS A 9 15.27 -4.63 4.85
N LEU A 10 15.32 -4.72 3.52
CA LEU A 10 16.42 -5.40 2.82
C LEU A 10 17.65 -4.49 2.67
N ASN A 11 17.44 -3.18 2.59
CA ASN A 11 18.43 -2.12 2.77
C ASN A 11 17.70 -0.76 2.94
N ASP A 12 18.46 0.32 3.13
CA ASP A 12 17.92 1.69 3.31
C ASP A 12 17.03 2.14 2.14
N ASP A 13 17.32 1.67 0.93
CA ASP A 13 16.63 2.04 -0.31
C ASP A 13 15.49 1.06 -0.68
N PHE A 14 15.33 -0.10 -0.02
CA PHE A 14 14.38 -1.16 -0.43
C PHE A 14 13.78 -1.98 0.73
N ARG A 15 12.44 -2.09 0.74
CA ARG A 15 11.63 -2.88 1.69
C ARG A 15 10.69 -3.80 0.93
N GLN A 16 10.48 -5.00 1.45
CA GLN A 16 9.54 -5.99 0.88
C GLN A 16 8.55 -6.41 1.96
N CYS A 17 7.25 -6.35 1.66
CA CYS A 17 6.19 -6.68 2.60
C CYS A 17 5.30 -7.80 2.08
N VAL A 18 4.83 -8.63 3.01
CA VAL A 18 3.67 -9.52 2.81
C VAL A 18 2.45 -8.88 3.47
N ILE A 19 1.28 -9.02 2.85
CA ILE A 19 0.05 -8.34 3.24
C ILE A 19 -1.02 -9.37 3.60
N TYR A 20 -1.63 -9.20 4.76
CA TYR A 20 -2.73 -10.05 5.26
C TYR A 20 -4.03 -9.26 5.42
N ASP A 21 -5.18 -9.95 5.36
CA ASP A 21 -6.51 -9.35 5.59
C ASP A 21 -6.80 -9.02 7.06
N SER A 22 -6.10 -9.69 7.98
CA SER A 22 -6.21 -9.47 9.43
C SER A 22 -4.85 -9.63 10.12
N HIS A 23 -4.87 -9.54 11.46
CA HIS A 23 -3.74 -9.83 12.36
C HIS A 23 -3.96 -11.11 13.16
N GLU A 24 -5.02 -11.87 12.84
CA GLU A 24 -5.40 -13.11 13.52
C GLU A 24 -4.59 -14.31 13.01
N ALA A 25 -4.64 -15.42 13.73
CA ALA A 25 -3.89 -16.64 13.36
C ALA A 25 -4.37 -17.31 12.06
N ASP A 26 -5.61 -17.04 11.62
CA ASP A 26 -6.22 -17.53 10.38
C ASP A 26 -6.26 -16.48 9.24
N ALA A 27 -5.46 -15.42 9.39
CA ALA A 27 -5.31 -14.36 8.40
C ALA A 27 -4.85 -14.92 7.05
N LYS A 28 -5.48 -14.45 5.98
CA LYS A 28 -5.21 -14.85 4.60
C LYS A 28 -4.14 -13.94 4.03
N LEU A 29 -3.13 -14.53 3.39
CA LEU A 29 -2.17 -13.78 2.59
C LEU A 29 -2.92 -13.20 1.39
N ILE A 30 -3.16 -11.90 1.41
CA ILE A 30 -3.88 -11.19 0.34
C ILE A 30 -2.95 -10.53 -0.66
N GLY A 31 -1.69 -10.24 -0.33
CA GLY A 31 -0.84 -9.42 -1.20
C GLY A 31 0.64 -9.37 -0.86
N VAL A 32 1.39 -8.67 -1.71
CA VAL A 32 2.77 -8.23 -1.46
C VAL A 32 2.94 -6.76 -1.82
N GLU A 33 3.88 -6.10 -1.15
CA GLU A 33 4.29 -4.74 -1.45
C GLU A 33 5.82 -4.62 -1.54
N TYR A 34 6.31 -3.70 -2.38
CA TYR A 34 7.72 -3.45 -2.63
C TYR A 34 8.03 -1.95 -2.52
N ILE A 35 8.52 -1.46 -1.38
CA ILE A 35 8.78 -0.03 -1.16
C ILE A 35 10.24 0.31 -1.49
N ILE A 36 10.42 1.35 -2.31
CA ILE A 36 11.71 1.92 -2.71
C ILE A 36 11.83 3.41 -2.33
N SER A 37 13.06 3.87 -2.13
CA SER A 37 13.34 5.29 -1.91
C SER A 37 13.15 6.14 -3.17
N ALA A 38 12.98 7.45 -3.00
CA ALA A 38 13.00 8.43 -4.10
C ALA A 38 14.24 8.32 -5.00
N ARG A 39 15.40 7.96 -4.43
CA ARG A 39 16.67 7.78 -5.15
C ARG A 39 16.62 6.62 -6.14
N LEU A 40 15.97 5.52 -5.77
CA LEU A 40 15.74 4.41 -6.71
C LEU A 40 14.63 4.76 -7.70
N PHE A 41 13.53 5.38 -7.26
CA PHE A 41 12.42 5.75 -8.12
C PHE A 41 12.88 6.57 -9.34
N GLN A 42 13.69 7.62 -9.12
CA GLN A 42 14.25 8.47 -10.18
C GLN A 42 15.15 7.73 -11.19
N ARG A 43 15.70 6.56 -10.82
CA ARG A 43 16.58 5.75 -11.69
C ARG A 43 15.84 4.69 -12.48
N ILE A 44 14.62 4.35 -12.09
CA ILE A 44 13.83 3.25 -12.67
C ILE A 44 12.67 3.86 -13.48
N LEU A 45 13.00 4.67 -14.50
CA LEU A 45 12.03 5.38 -15.34
C LEU A 45 11.37 4.46 -16.40
N VAL A 46 10.86 3.32 -15.90
CA VAL A 46 9.76 2.51 -16.42
C VAL A 46 8.96 2.10 -15.16
N CYS A 47 7.93 2.90 -14.83
CA CYS A 47 7.01 2.74 -13.68
C CYS A 47 6.45 1.29 -13.57
N PRO A 48 5.92 0.81 -12.39
CA PRO A 48 5.09 1.63 -11.48
C PRO A 48 4.84 1.22 -9.97
N PHE A 49 4.15 2.12 -9.22
CA PHE A 49 3.46 2.01 -7.88
C PHE A 49 4.31 1.93 -6.60
N GLY A 50 3.88 2.26 -5.35
CA GLY A 50 2.62 2.37 -4.54
C GLY A 50 2.96 2.89 -3.09
N SER A 51 2.57 2.28 -1.91
CA SER A 51 3.24 2.28 -0.54
C SER A 51 2.30 2.13 0.70
N LEU A 52 2.72 1.57 1.89
CA LEU A 52 2.75 2.22 3.26
C LEU A 52 3.24 1.33 4.50
N VAL A 53 2.83 1.64 5.77
CA VAL A 53 3.66 1.65 7.01
C VAL A 53 3.25 0.64 8.14
N PRO A 54 4.17 0.15 9.02
CA PRO A 54 3.85 -0.75 10.15
C PRO A 54 3.30 -0.09 11.44
N THR A 55 2.76 -0.95 12.33
CA THR A 55 1.96 -0.60 13.53
C THR A 55 2.76 -0.56 14.85
N ALA A 56 2.20 0.16 15.84
CA ALA A 56 2.50 0.06 17.28
C ALA A 56 3.89 0.52 17.77
N VAL A 57 4.13 1.84 17.72
CA VAL A 57 5.17 2.49 18.52
C VAL A 57 4.64 3.82 19.09
N SER A 58 5.24 4.32 20.18
CA SER A 58 5.02 5.68 20.71
C SER A 58 5.03 6.72 19.57
N ASP A 59 4.19 7.76 19.64
CA ASP A 59 4.03 8.76 18.57
C ASP A 59 5.36 9.37 18.08
N LYS A 60 6.37 9.45 18.95
CA LYS A 60 7.73 9.89 18.60
C LYS A 60 8.47 8.92 17.67
N ALA A 61 8.29 7.62 17.87
CA ALA A 61 8.88 6.56 17.05
C ALA A 61 8.02 6.24 15.82
N GLU A 62 6.68 6.33 15.91
CA GLU A 62 5.81 6.40 14.73
C GLU A 62 6.24 7.56 13.83
N GLY A 63 6.48 8.74 14.41
CA GLY A 63 6.94 9.93 13.70
C GLY A 63 8.23 9.70 12.90
N LYS A 64 9.26 9.08 13.50
CA LYS A 64 10.51 8.78 12.77
C LYS A 64 10.29 7.79 11.61
N VAL A 65 9.50 6.73 11.84
CA VAL A 65 9.18 5.75 10.78
C VAL A 65 8.40 6.41 9.64
N MET A 66 7.51 7.38 9.95
CA MET A 66 6.80 8.17 8.94
C MET A 66 7.71 9.16 8.20
N GLU A 67 8.69 9.78 8.88
CA GLU A 67 9.71 10.64 8.26
C GLU A 67 10.55 9.86 7.23
N ASP A 68 10.91 8.60 7.51
CA ASP A 68 11.63 7.72 6.58
C ASP A 68 10.77 7.26 5.38
N LEU A 69 9.43 7.27 5.50
CA LEU A 69 8.51 6.68 4.51
C LEU A 69 7.75 7.70 3.66
N ILE A 70 7.61 8.96 4.10
CA ILE A 70 6.79 9.96 3.41
C ILE A 70 7.25 10.29 1.97
N ASN A 71 8.54 10.12 1.67
CA ASN A 71 9.11 10.33 0.33
C ASN A 71 9.54 9.00 -0.33
N THR A 72 8.79 7.93 -0.07
CA THR A 72 9.00 6.60 -0.68
C THR A 72 7.86 6.21 -1.62
N TYR A 73 8.13 5.25 -2.50
CA TYR A 73 7.23 4.78 -3.56
C TYR A 73 7.25 3.26 -3.52
N GLY A 74 6.12 2.54 -3.43
CA GLY A 74 6.17 1.07 -3.30
C GLY A 74 5.03 0.15 -3.76
N LYS A 75 5.26 -0.67 -4.79
CA LYS A 75 4.18 -1.34 -5.55
C LYS A 75 3.41 -2.40 -4.77
N THR A 76 2.10 -2.18 -4.60
CA THR A 76 1.16 -3.08 -3.91
C THR A 76 0.35 -3.95 -4.89
N TRP A 77 0.39 -5.28 -4.74
CA TRP A 77 -0.47 -6.21 -5.49
C TRP A 77 -1.30 -7.07 -4.54
N HIS A 78 -2.61 -7.21 -4.81
CA HIS A 78 -3.50 -8.14 -4.12
C HIS A 78 -3.83 -9.36 -5.00
N PHE A 79 -3.58 -10.56 -4.47
CA PHE A 79 -3.86 -11.85 -5.08
C PHE A 79 -5.23 -12.43 -4.65
N TRP A 80 -5.82 -11.93 -3.56
CA TRP A 80 -7.10 -12.43 -3.03
C TRP A 80 -8.06 -11.29 -2.70
N GLN A 81 -9.22 -11.28 -3.36
CA GLN A 81 -10.33 -10.35 -3.09
C GLN A 81 -11.26 -10.92 -2.00
N VAL A 82 -10.75 -11.06 -0.77
CA VAL A 82 -11.51 -11.63 0.36
C VAL A 82 -12.79 -10.84 0.68
N ASP A 83 -12.81 -9.54 0.39
CA ASP A 83 -13.96 -8.65 0.56
C ASP A 83 -15.04 -8.80 -0.52
N ARG A 84 -14.74 -9.50 -1.63
CA ARG A 84 -15.74 -10.01 -2.57
C ARG A 84 -16.46 -11.27 -2.04
N GLY A 85 -15.91 -11.90 -1.00
CA GLY A 85 -16.39 -13.18 -0.45
C GLY A 85 -15.80 -14.41 -1.13
N ASP A 86 -14.71 -14.28 -1.87
CA ASP A 86 -14.07 -15.39 -2.58
C ASP A 86 -13.48 -16.42 -1.59
N PRO A 87 -13.84 -17.72 -1.67
CA PRO A 87 -13.32 -18.74 -0.75
C PRO A 87 -11.87 -19.15 -1.02
N LEU A 88 -11.30 -18.77 -2.17
CA LEU A 88 -9.92 -19.01 -2.60
C LEU A 88 -9.42 -17.81 -3.45
N PRO A 89 -8.11 -17.61 -3.60
CA PRO A 89 -7.53 -16.52 -4.41
C PRO A 89 -7.73 -16.77 -5.91
N TYR A 90 -8.94 -16.48 -6.42
CA TYR A 90 -9.29 -16.67 -7.82
C TYR A 90 -8.98 -15.44 -8.69
N GLY A 91 -8.46 -15.70 -9.89
CA GLY A 91 -8.26 -14.68 -10.93
C GLY A 91 -6.88 -14.02 -10.90
N PRO A 92 -6.69 -12.94 -11.69
CA PRO A 92 -5.43 -12.23 -11.76
C PRO A 92 -5.16 -11.38 -10.51
N PRO A 93 -3.88 -11.16 -10.16
CA PRO A 93 -3.51 -10.14 -9.19
C PRO A 93 -4.09 -8.77 -9.60
N GLN A 94 -4.63 -8.05 -8.63
CA GLN A 94 -5.10 -6.68 -8.77
C GLN A 94 -4.05 -5.71 -8.24
N LEU A 95 -3.72 -4.72 -9.06
CA LEU A 95 -2.87 -3.60 -8.70
C LEU A 95 -3.66 -2.66 -7.78
N MET A 96 -3.11 -2.35 -6.61
CA MET A 96 -3.81 -1.56 -5.59
C MET A 96 -3.22 -0.16 -5.44
N MET A 97 -4.09 0.78 -5.07
CA MET A 97 -3.73 2.17 -4.81
C MET A 97 -3.91 2.55 -3.36
N SER A 98 -2.91 3.23 -2.80
CA SER A 98 -2.98 3.86 -1.49
C SER A 98 -3.87 5.09 -1.53
N PHE A 99 -4.50 5.44 -0.41
CA PHE A 99 -5.26 6.68 -0.28
C PHE A 99 -4.30 7.87 -0.19
N THR A 100 -4.37 8.78 -1.15
CA THR A 100 -3.50 9.96 -1.30
C THR A 100 -4.20 11.27 -0.92
N GLY A 101 -5.52 11.26 -0.70
CA GLY A 101 -6.33 12.44 -0.41
C GLY A 101 -7.37 12.24 0.69
N ASP A 102 -7.83 13.36 1.27
CA ASP A 102 -8.93 13.37 2.23
C ASP A 102 -10.23 12.77 1.62
N ASN A 103 -11.07 12.20 2.47
CA ASN A 103 -12.38 11.61 2.14
C ASN A 103 -12.38 10.38 1.21
N GLN A 104 -11.23 9.83 0.82
CA GLN A 104 -11.16 8.59 0.02
C GLN A 104 -11.51 7.32 0.83
N LEU A 105 -11.38 7.36 2.17
CA LEU A 105 -11.78 6.28 3.07
C LEU A 105 -13.20 6.50 3.60
N SER A 106 -14.03 5.45 3.63
CA SER A 106 -15.40 5.59 4.16
C SER A 106 -15.41 6.01 5.64
N PRO A 107 -16.26 6.97 6.06
CA PRO A 107 -16.32 7.42 7.46
C PRO A 107 -16.66 6.29 8.45
N LYS A 108 -17.46 5.31 8.02
CA LYS A 108 -17.80 4.12 8.80
C LYS A 108 -16.57 3.24 9.07
N ALA A 109 -15.75 2.96 8.05
CA ALA A 109 -14.52 2.18 8.23
C ALA A 109 -13.52 2.90 9.14
N LEU A 110 -13.39 4.22 9.00
CA LEU A 110 -12.54 5.04 9.86
C LEU A 110 -12.98 4.98 11.33
N LYS A 111 -14.28 5.18 11.60
CA LYS A 111 -14.85 5.11 12.95
C LYS A 111 -14.68 3.72 13.58
N ASN A 112 -15.00 2.66 12.84
CA ASN A 112 -14.84 1.28 13.30
C ASN A 112 -13.38 0.95 13.67
N ARG A 113 -12.41 1.46 12.89
CA ARG A 113 -10.98 1.31 13.19
C ARG A 113 -10.58 2.05 14.47
N ASP A 114 -11.02 3.29 14.61
CA ASP A 114 -10.70 4.15 15.76
C ASP A 114 -11.27 3.57 17.07
N GLU A 115 -12.48 3.02 17.04
CA GLU A 115 -13.09 2.28 18.15
C GLU A 115 -12.32 1.00 18.47
N ARG A 116 -11.99 0.17 17.46
CA ARG A 116 -11.29 -1.12 17.67
C ARG A 116 -9.85 -0.96 18.16
N LEU A 117 -9.12 0.04 17.66
CA LEU A 117 -7.72 0.28 18.01
C LEU A 117 -7.54 1.29 19.16
N ASN A 118 -8.63 1.88 19.66
CA ASN A 118 -8.62 2.97 20.65
C ASN A 118 -7.72 4.15 20.22
N VAL A 119 -7.88 4.61 18.97
CA VAL A 119 -7.07 5.65 18.32
C VAL A 119 -7.94 6.85 17.96
N CYS A 120 -7.43 8.07 18.17
CA CYS A 120 -8.06 9.29 17.67
C CYS A 120 -7.44 9.73 16.33
N SER A 121 -8.19 9.62 15.23
CA SER A 121 -7.73 10.09 13.91
C SER A 121 -7.37 11.58 13.86
N ALA A 122 -8.12 12.44 14.56
CA ALA A 122 -7.86 13.88 14.57
C ALA A 122 -6.51 14.20 15.23
N HIS A 123 -6.20 13.56 16.36
CA HIS A 123 -4.91 13.70 17.03
C HIS A 123 -3.75 13.20 16.16
N LYS A 124 -3.89 12.04 15.50
CA LYS A 124 -2.87 11.53 14.58
C LYS A 124 -2.69 12.42 13.34
N ARG A 125 -3.74 13.09 12.86
CA ARG A 125 -3.64 14.09 11.77
C ARG A 125 -2.79 15.29 12.20
N GLU A 126 -3.06 15.84 13.39
CA GLU A 126 -2.32 16.97 13.95
C GLU A 126 -0.84 16.63 14.21
N ALA A 127 -0.56 15.50 14.89
CA ALA A 127 0.80 15.05 15.19
C ALA A 127 1.67 14.83 13.94
N ARG A 128 1.05 14.51 12.80
CA ARG A 128 1.71 14.28 11.50
C ARG A 128 1.70 15.51 10.59
N ALA A 129 1.07 16.63 10.96
CA ALA A 129 0.96 17.81 10.10
C ALA A 129 2.32 18.34 9.63
N LYS A 130 3.31 18.38 10.54
CA LYS A 130 4.71 18.75 10.25
C LYS A 130 5.35 17.97 9.09
N LEU A 131 4.87 16.76 8.79
CA LEU A 131 5.43 15.92 7.74
C LEU A 131 5.01 16.41 6.34
N GLN A 132 3.84 17.06 6.23
CA GLN A 132 3.34 17.61 4.96
C GLN A 132 4.28 18.68 4.38
N GLU A 133 5.04 19.40 5.22
CA GLU A 133 6.05 20.38 4.79
C GLU A 133 7.23 19.71 4.03
N THR A 134 7.51 18.44 4.35
CA THR A 134 8.62 17.68 3.75
C THR A 134 8.19 16.77 2.60
N TYR A 135 6.87 16.62 2.38
CA TYR A 135 6.32 15.75 1.35
C TYR A 135 6.54 16.32 -0.05
N LYS A 136 7.23 15.56 -0.92
CA LYS A 136 7.47 15.92 -2.31
C LYS A 136 7.16 14.72 -3.21
N CYS A 137 5.90 14.61 -3.60
CA CYS A 137 5.44 13.66 -4.61
C CYS A 137 6.08 13.95 -5.98
N ASP A 138 6.76 12.97 -6.56
CA ASP A 138 7.32 13.07 -7.90
C ASP A 138 6.21 13.28 -8.98
N PRO A 139 6.45 14.06 -10.05
CA PRO A 139 5.51 14.22 -11.15
C PRO A 139 5.05 12.91 -11.80
N CYS A 140 5.89 11.88 -11.82
CA CYS A 140 5.59 10.57 -12.40
C CYS A 140 4.85 9.61 -11.43
N ALA A 141 4.71 9.98 -10.16
CA ALA A 141 3.93 9.23 -9.17
C ALA A 141 2.43 9.59 -9.24
N ASP A 142 1.60 8.73 -8.63
CA ASP A 142 0.14 8.90 -8.52
C ASP A 142 -0.60 9.17 -9.84
N HIS A 143 -0.04 8.74 -10.96
CA HIS A 143 -0.58 8.97 -12.30
C HIS A 143 -2.04 8.49 -12.46
N TRP A 144 -2.46 7.46 -11.74
CA TRP A 144 -3.85 6.98 -11.67
C TRP A 144 -4.85 8.06 -11.22
N SER A 145 -4.42 8.99 -10.35
CA SER A 145 -5.25 10.06 -9.77
C SER A 145 -5.23 11.36 -10.59
N ARG A 146 -4.26 11.49 -11.51
CA ARG A 146 -4.00 12.71 -12.30
C ARG A 146 -4.48 12.61 -13.75
N ARG A 147 -5.08 11.48 -14.15
CA ARG A 147 -5.65 11.31 -15.49
C ARG A 147 -7.09 11.77 -15.53
N ASP A 148 -7.40 12.60 -16.52
CA ASP A 148 -8.77 13.07 -16.80
C ASP A 148 -9.69 11.97 -17.37
N ASP A 149 -9.14 10.83 -17.80
CA ASP A 149 -9.92 9.70 -18.33
C ASP A 149 -10.48 8.75 -17.26
N GLY A 150 -10.06 8.89 -16.00
CA GLY A 150 -10.46 8.00 -14.90
C GLY A 150 -9.96 6.55 -15.04
N MET A 151 -9.01 6.28 -15.93
CA MET A 151 -8.53 4.93 -16.25
C MET A 151 -7.24 4.60 -15.48
N ALA A 152 -7.13 3.36 -15.02
CA ALA A 152 -5.93 2.81 -14.40
C ALA A 152 -5.43 1.58 -15.18
N TYR A 153 -4.11 1.34 -15.16
CA TYR A 153 -3.54 0.10 -15.68
C TYR A 153 -3.88 -1.06 -14.73
N GLN A 154 -4.50 -2.12 -15.27
CA GLN A 154 -4.79 -3.35 -14.54
C GLN A 154 -4.41 -4.58 -15.37
N CYS A 155 -4.24 -5.72 -14.73
CA CYS A 155 -4.03 -6.99 -15.43
C CYS A 155 -5.27 -7.45 -16.19
N ASP A 156 -5.15 -7.54 -17.52
CA ASP A 156 -6.12 -8.19 -18.41
C ASP A 156 -5.77 -9.68 -18.60
N MET A 157 -6.79 -10.55 -18.60
CA MET A 157 -6.63 -12.00 -18.69
C MET A 157 -6.82 -12.47 -20.12
N LYS A 158 -5.76 -13.03 -20.71
CA LYS A 158 -5.78 -13.61 -22.05
C LYS A 158 -5.46 -15.09 -21.99
N LEU A 159 -6.18 -15.88 -22.78
CA LEU A 159 -5.84 -17.28 -23.00
C LEU A 159 -4.52 -17.33 -23.77
N VAL A 160 -3.53 -18.03 -23.22
CA VAL A 160 -2.19 -18.19 -23.79
C VAL A 160 -1.79 -19.66 -23.77
N GLU A 161 -0.86 -20.05 -24.64
CA GLU A 161 -0.28 -21.39 -24.57
C GLU A 161 0.44 -21.59 -23.23
N HIS A 162 0.16 -22.72 -22.58
CA HIS A 162 0.79 -23.07 -21.32
C HIS A 162 2.29 -23.30 -21.51
N LYS A 163 3.12 -22.40 -20.97
CA LYS A 163 4.57 -22.59 -20.90
C LYS A 163 4.89 -23.85 -20.11
N LYS A 164 5.21 -24.93 -20.82
CA LYS A 164 5.77 -26.14 -20.22
C LYS A 164 7.11 -25.77 -19.57
N VAL A 165 7.23 -25.98 -18.26
CA VAL A 165 8.54 -26.00 -17.61
C VAL A 165 9.29 -27.19 -18.18
N VAL A 166 10.34 -26.93 -18.93
CA VAL A 166 11.29 -27.98 -19.33
C VAL A 166 12.13 -28.27 -18.08
N GLN A 167 11.96 -29.46 -17.53
CA GLN A 167 12.80 -29.99 -16.45
C GLN A 167 14.12 -30.51 -17.01
#